data_AF-A0A1P8MS87-F1
#
_entry.id   AF-A0A1P8MS87-F1
#
_cell.length_a   1.000
_cell.length_b   1.000
_cell.length_c   1.000
_cell.angle_alpha   90.00
_cell.angle_beta   90.00
_cell.angle_gamma   90.00
#
_symmetry.space_group_name_H-M   'P 1'
#
loop_
_entity.id
_entity.type
_entity.pdbx_description
1 polymer ?
#
loop_
_entity_poly.entity_id
_entity_poly.type
_entity_poly.pdbx_seq_one_letter_code
_entity_poly.pdbx_strand_id
1 'polypeptide(L)'
;MTDIYRAAERLMGMQDADWRRHANPLSVWTRFTCLPLMVLAIYARQWIGWWALPLLLLAAAWTWVNPRAFPAPSDFGSWASRGTLGERVFLARDRYDIDAHHIRIANVLTALSAVGLLPLIYGLIVLNPWATVLGVVAIVLPKVWFVDRMVWIHADITNTTPGDPLPDPTLPHERTPT
;
A
#
# COMPACT_ATOMS: atom_id res chain seq x y z
N MET A 1 -9.20 -19.68 7.74
CA MET A 1 -8.88 -18.58 8.67
C MET A 1 -9.12 -17.26 7.96
N THR A 2 -9.82 -16.32 8.59
CA THR A 2 -10.09 -15.00 8.03
C THR A 2 -8.78 -14.23 7.97
N ASP A 3 -8.22 -14.18 6.77
CA ASP A 3 -6.92 -13.56 6.54
C ASP A 3 -7.13 -12.06 6.27
N ILE A 4 -6.42 -11.21 7.02
CA ILE A 4 -6.52 -9.74 6.91
C ILE A 4 -6.28 -9.26 5.47
N TYR A 5 -5.43 -9.96 4.71
CA TYR A 5 -5.15 -9.64 3.32
C TYR A 5 -6.30 -10.03 2.40
N ARG A 6 -7.01 -11.13 2.67
CA ARG A 6 -8.19 -11.52 1.89
C ARG A 6 -9.35 -10.54 2.13
N ALA A 7 -9.47 -9.99 3.34
CA ALA A 7 -10.40 -8.90 3.63
C ALA A 7 -10.01 -7.63 2.86
N ALA A 8 -8.71 -7.29 2.83
CA ALA A 8 -8.20 -6.14 2.06
C ALA A 8 -8.46 -6.29 0.55
N GLU A 9 -8.18 -7.47 -0.03
CA GLU A 9 -8.44 -7.78 -1.45
C GLU A 9 -9.93 -7.56 -1.81
N ARG A 10 -10.84 -8.09 -1.00
CA ARG A 10 -12.29 -7.92 -1.19
C ARG A 10 -12.72 -6.47 -1.06
N LEU A 11 -12.14 -5.74 -0.11
CA LEU A 11 -12.44 -4.32 0.10
C LEU A 11 -11.97 -3.46 -1.08
N MET A 12 -10.84 -3.80 -1.70
CA MET A 12 -10.32 -3.07 -2.85
C MET A 12 -11.20 -3.19 -4.10
N GLY A 13 -11.85 -4.36 -4.31
CA GLY A 13 -12.77 -4.58 -5.43
C GLY A 13 -12.18 -4.29 -6.81
N MET A 14 -10.84 -4.38 -6.95
CA MET A 14 -10.12 -4.00 -8.15
C MET A 14 -10.13 -5.12 -9.19
N GLN A 15 -10.49 -4.76 -10.43
CA GLN A 15 -10.38 -5.63 -11.60
C GLN A 15 -8.99 -5.52 -12.25
N ASP A 16 -8.70 -6.34 -13.25
CA ASP A 16 -7.39 -6.35 -13.93
C ASP A 16 -6.99 -4.98 -14.49
N ALA A 17 -7.94 -4.26 -15.09
CA ALA A 17 -7.71 -2.92 -15.61
C ALA A 17 -7.37 -1.91 -14.50
N ASP A 18 -8.01 -2.04 -13.32
CA ASP A 18 -7.72 -1.19 -12.16
C ASP A 18 -6.30 -1.46 -11.64
N TRP A 19 -5.88 -2.73 -11.56
CA TRP A 19 -4.52 -3.10 -11.15
C TRP A 19 -3.45 -2.53 -12.08
N ARG A 20 -3.70 -2.52 -13.40
CA ARG A 20 -2.78 -1.92 -14.38
C ARG A 20 -2.63 -0.42 -14.18
N ARG A 21 -3.73 0.29 -13.87
CA ARG A 21 -3.72 1.72 -13.56
C ARG A 21 -3.07 2.01 -12.21
N HIS A 22 -3.30 1.14 -11.23
CA HIS A 22 -2.72 1.25 -9.90
C HIS A 22 -1.19 1.15 -9.94
N ALA A 23 -0.63 0.33 -10.84
CA ALA A 23 0.81 0.21 -11.04
C ALA A 23 1.48 1.45 -11.67
N ASN A 24 0.72 2.50 -11.97
CA ASN A 24 1.30 3.78 -12.39
C ASN A 24 2.12 4.40 -11.24
N PRO A 25 3.39 4.80 -11.46
CA PRO A 25 4.21 5.42 -10.42
C PRO A 25 3.56 6.64 -9.76
N LEU A 26 2.84 7.46 -10.51
CA LEU A 26 2.12 8.61 -9.96
C LEU A 26 1.00 8.17 -9.01
N SER A 27 0.27 7.09 -9.32
CA SER A 27 -0.72 6.51 -8.40
C SER A 27 -0.05 6.12 -7.09
N VAL A 28 1.03 5.34 -7.15
CA VAL A 28 1.73 4.86 -5.95
C VAL A 28 2.28 6.01 -5.11
N TRP A 29 3.03 6.95 -5.71
CA TRP A 29 3.63 8.06 -4.97
C TRP A 29 2.58 8.99 -4.36
N THR A 30 1.49 9.27 -5.08
CA THR A 30 0.40 10.11 -4.54
C THR A 30 -0.49 9.39 -3.53
N ARG A 31 -0.40 8.06 -3.36
CA ARG A 31 -1.04 7.37 -2.22
C ARG A 31 -0.29 7.56 -0.92
N PHE A 32 1.02 7.80 -0.95
CA PHE A 32 1.77 8.11 0.27
C PHE A 32 1.35 9.43 0.92
N THR A 33 0.64 10.31 0.20
CA THR A 33 0.08 11.53 0.77
C THR A 33 -1.22 11.30 1.53
N CYS A 34 -1.93 10.18 1.32
CA CYS A 34 -3.23 9.91 1.94
C CYS A 34 -3.16 9.98 3.47
N LEU A 35 -2.24 9.23 4.09
CA LEU A 35 -2.10 9.23 5.55
C LEU A 35 -1.70 10.61 6.09
N PRO A 36 -0.65 11.29 5.58
CA PRO A 36 -0.32 12.67 5.97
C PRO A 36 -1.49 13.64 5.86
N LEU A 37 -2.29 13.58 4.78
CA LEU A 37 -3.44 14.46 4.58
C LEU A 37 -4.57 14.17 5.58
N MET A 38 -4.87 12.90 5.86
CA MET A 38 -5.84 12.50 6.89
C MET A 38 -5.38 12.95 8.28
N VAL A 39 -4.10 12.73 8.61
CA VAL A 39 -3.51 13.17 9.87
C VAL A 39 -3.55 14.68 10.01
N LEU A 40 -3.21 15.42 8.96
CA LEU A 40 -3.26 16.88 8.95
C LEU A 40 -4.68 17.40 9.16
N ALA A 41 -5.68 16.81 8.49
CA ALA A 41 -7.08 17.17 8.68
C ALA A 41 -7.53 16.95 10.13
N ILE A 42 -7.22 15.78 10.71
CA ILE A 42 -7.58 15.47 12.11
C ILE A 42 -6.83 16.37 13.09
N TYR A 43 -5.53 16.62 12.88
CA TYR A 43 -4.75 17.49 13.74
C TYR A 43 -5.26 18.94 13.67
N ALA A 44 -5.65 19.39 12.47
CA ALA A 44 -6.11 20.74 12.23
C ALA A 44 -7.47 21.06 12.88
N ARG A 45 -8.23 20.04 13.31
CA ARG A 45 -9.55 20.19 13.94
C ARG A 45 -9.57 21.18 15.10
N GLN A 46 -8.46 21.39 15.80
CA GLN A 46 -8.37 22.35 16.90
C GLN A 46 -8.50 23.81 16.41
N TRP A 47 -8.11 24.10 15.16
CA TRP A 47 -8.13 25.45 14.58
C TRP A 47 -9.35 25.65 13.68
N ILE A 48 -9.75 24.62 12.92
CA ILE A 48 -10.82 24.73 11.91
C ILE A 48 -12.13 24.05 12.32
N GLY A 49 -12.18 23.42 13.50
CA GLY A 49 -13.36 22.75 14.02
C GLY A 49 -13.92 21.70 13.06
N TRP A 50 -15.22 21.75 12.81
CA TRP A 50 -15.92 20.81 11.93
C TRP A 50 -15.50 20.87 10.45
N TRP A 51 -14.83 21.94 9.99
CA TRP A 51 -14.25 21.98 8.64
C TRP A 51 -13.13 20.95 8.42
N ALA A 52 -12.60 20.35 9.49
CA ALA A 52 -11.70 19.19 9.37
C ALA A 52 -12.38 17.96 8.77
N LEU A 53 -13.69 17.79 8.99
CA LEU A 53 -14.43 16.62 8.51
C LEU A 53 -14.46 16.50 6.98
N PRO A 54 -14.85 17.54 6.20
CA PRO A 54 -14.81 17.44 4.75
C PRO A 54 -13.39 17.23 4.20
N LEU A 55 -12.34 17.78 4.84
CA LEU A 55 -10.95 17.53 4.45
C LEU A 55 -10.55 16.07 4.68
N LEU A 56 -10.94 15.51 5.83
CA LEU A 56 -10.72 14.09 6.14
C LEU A 56 -11.45 13.18 5.14
N LEU A 57 -12.71 13.51 4.82
CA LEU A 57 -13.50 12.77 3.84
C LEU A 57 -12.91 12.86 2.43
N LEU A 58 -12.39 14.02 2.04
CA LEU A 58 -11.70 14.18 0.76
C LEU A 58 -10.43 13.32 0.68
N ALA A 59 -9.62 13.32 1.74
CA ALA A 59 -8.43 12.48 1.83
C ALA A 59 -8.79 10.98 1.84
N ALA A 60 -9.86 10.59 2.53
CA ALA A 60 -10.39 9.23 2.51
C ALA A 60 -10.88 8.85 1.09
N ALA A 61 -11.63 9.71 0.41
CA ALA A 61 -12.08 9.48 -0.96
C ALA A 61 -10.91 9.35 -1.93
N TRP A 62 -9.83 10.12 -1.74
CA TRP A 62 -8.62 10.01 -2.54
C TRP A 62 -7.99 8.61 -2.44
N THR A 63 -8.02 7.95 -1.28
CA THR A 63 -7.52 6.55 -1.15
C THR A 63 -8.25 5.57 -2.08
N TRP A 64 -9.52 5.84 -2.38
CA TRP A 64 -10.35 4.99 -3.23
C TRP A 64 -10.23 5.33 -4.72
N VAL A 65 -10.19 6.63 -5.03
CA VAL A 65 -10.13 7.14 -6.42
C VAL A 65 -8.74 6.96 -7.02
N ASN A 66 -7.69 7.10 -6.22
CA ASN A 66 -6.31 7.14 -6.69
C ASN A 66 -5.88 5.96 -7.59
N PRO A 67 -6.15 4.67 -7.25
CA PRO A 67 -5.77 3.53 -8.10
C PRO A 67 -6.34 3.59 -9.52
N ARG A 68 -7.41 4.37 -9.72
CA ARG A 68 -8.17 4.50 -10.97
C ARG A 68 -7.94 5.85 -11.65
N ALA A 69 -7.34 6.82 -10.95
CA ALA A 69 -7.18 8.19 -11.43
C ALA A 69 -6.18 8.31 -12.58
N PHE A 70 -5.14 7.47 -12.60
CA PHE A 70 -4.05 7.55 -13.56
C PHE A 70 -4.19 6.49 -14.67
N PRO A 71 -3.67 6.73 -15.89
CA PRO A 71 -3.62 5.70 -16.92
C PRO A 71 -2.62 4.60 -16.53
N ALA A 72 -2.71 3.42 -17.16
CA ALA A 72 -1.68 2.40 -17.00
C ALA A 72 -0.32 2.94 -17.51
N PRO A 73 0.80 2.61 -16.84
CA PRO A 73 2.11 3.04 -17.30
C PRO A 73 2.50 2.31 -18.60
N SER A 74 3.38 2.92 -19.38
CA SER A 74 3.97 2.28 -20.57
C SER A 74 5.03 1.23 -20.24
N ASP A 75 5.55 1.26 -19.01
CA ASP A 75 6.55 0.35 -18.48
C ASP A 75 6.25 0.03 -17.00
N PHE A 76 6.36 -1.24 -16.63
CA PHE A 76 6.07 -1.75 -15.29
C PHE A 76 7.35 -2.10 -14.51
N GLY A 77 8.53 -1.71 -15.00
CA GLY A 77 9.83 -2.05 -14.44
C GLY A 77 10.19 -1.24 -13.18
N SER A 78 9.54 -0.09 -12.99
CA SER A 78 9.80 0.80 -11.86
C SER A 78 9.51 0.14 -10.51
N TRP A 79 10.18 0.61 -9.45
CA TRP A 79 9.94 0.16 -8.07
C TRP A 79 8.46 0.24 -7.68
N ALA A 80 7.81 1.36 -8.03
CA ALA A 80 6.39 1.58 -7.74
C ALA A 80 5.49 0.56 -8.47
N SER A 81 5.72 0.36 -9.77
CA SER A 81 4.94 -0.57 -10.59
C SER A 81 5.09 -2.01 -10.13
N ARG A 82 6.33 -2.47 -9.94
CA ARG A 82 6.62 -3.83 -9.44
C ARG A 82 6.07 -4.04 -8.03
N GLY A 83 6.10 -3.02 -7.18
CA GLY A 83 5.49 -3.07 -5.85
C GLY A 83 4.00 -3.36 -5.91
N THR A 84 3.27 -2.72 -6.83
CA THR A 84 1.83 -2.99 -7.04
C THR A 84 1.57 -4.38 -7.64
N LEU A 85 2.36 -4.81 -8.62
CA LEU A 85 2.22 -6.15 -9.20
C LEU A 85 2.50 -7.25 -8.16
N GLY A 86 3.53 -7.06 -7.33
CA GLY A 86 3.82 -7.94 -6.21
C GLY A 86 2.74 -7.94 -5.15
N GLU A 87 2.14 -6.78 -4.84
CA GLU A 87 1.01 -6.69 -3.92
C GLU A 87 -0.18 -7.52 -4.44
N ARG A 88 -0.48 -7.43 -5.74
CA ARG A 88 -1.52 -8.24 -6.37
C ARG A 88 -1.25 -9.74 -6.23
N VAL A 89 -0.03 -10.18 -6.51
CA VAL A 89 0.39 -11.58 -6.33
C VAL A 89 0.29 -12.00 -4.86
N PHE A 90 0.73 -11.15 -3.94
CA PHE A 90 0.71 -11.44 -2.51
C PHE A 90 -0.70 -11.51 -1.90
N LEU A 91 -1.63 -10.67 -2.35
CA LEU A 91 -3.03 -10.76 -1.95
C LEU A 91 -3.66 -12.09 -2.40
N ALA A 92 -3.31 -12.53 -3.61
CA ALA A 92 -3.72 -13.81 -4.17
C ALA A 92 -2.70 -14.94 -3.91
N ARG A 93 -1.87 -14.85 -2.86
CA ARG A 93 -0.81 -15.83 -2.55
C ARG A 93 -1.30 -17.27 -2.38
N ASP A 94 -2.59 -17.45 -2.12
CA ASP A 94 -3.21 -18.77 -2.10
C ASP A 94 -3.30 -19.44 -3.50
N ARG A 95 -2.88 -18.74 -4.55
CA ARG A 95 -2.82 -19.21 -5.94
C ARG A 95 -1.41 -19.26 -6.49
N TYR A 96 -0.39 -18.87 -5.71
CA TYR A 96 0.99 -18.75 -6.17
C TYR A 96 1.97 -19.41 -5.19
N ASP A 97 3.09 -19.91 -5.71
CA ASP A 97 4.16 -20.48 -4.87
C ASP A 97 5.08 -19.36 -4.38
N ILE A 98 4.68 -18.71 -3.30
CA ILE A 98 5.47 -17.67 -2.63
C ILE A 98 6.20 -18.28 -1.43
N ASP A 99 7.52 -18.09 -1.38
CA ASP A 99 8.32 -18.56 -0.26
C ASP A 99 7.83 -18.02 1.10
N ALA A 100 7.85 -18.89 2.11
CA ALA A 100 7.37 -18.59 3.46
C ALA A 100 8.10 -17.40 4.12
N HIS A 101 9.35 -17.13 3.74
CA HIS A 101 10.12 -16.01 4.29
C HIS A 101 9.52 -14.65 3.89
N HIS A 102 9.04 -14.50 2.65
CA HIS A 102 8.38 -13.29 2.17
C HIS A 102 7.09 -13.02 2.96
N ILE A 103 6.28 -14.07 3.18
CA ILE A 103 5.03 -13.98 3.95
C ILE A 103 5.31 -13.57 5.40
N ARG A 104 6.33 -14.16 6.03
CA ARG A 104 6.71 -13.82 7.41
C ARG A 104 7.11 -12.35 7.54
N ILE A 105 7.98 -11.86 6.66
CA ILE A 105 8.44 -10.46 6.69
C ILE A 105 7.27 -9.51 6.42
N ALA A 106 6.41 -9.81 5.44
CA ALA A 106 5.21 -9.02 5.16
C ALA A 106 4.29 -8.86 6.38
N ASN A 107 4.10 -9.94 7.15
CA ASN A 107 3.32 -9.92 8.39
C ASN A 107 3.98 -9.09 9.49
N VAL A 108 5.30 -9.23 9.67
CA VAL A 108 6.06 -8.44 10.65
C VAL A 108 5.99 -6.95 10.32
N LEU A 109 6.19 -6.56 9.05
CA LEU A 109 6.12 -5.16 8.62
C LEU A 109 4.71 -4.58 8.77
N THR A 110 3.68 -5.39 8.51
CA THR A 110 2.28 -4.99 8.74
C THR A 110 2.01 -4.78 10.24
N ALA A 111 2.50 -5.67 11.11
CA ALA A 111 2.38 -5.52 12.55
C ALA A 111 3.13 -4.29 13.07
N LEU A 112 4.36 -4.03 12.58
CA LEU A 112 5.12 -2.83 12.92
C LEU A 112 4.39 -1.54 12.49
N SER A 113 3.80 -1.55 11.28
CA SER A 113 2.97 -0.42 10.83
C SER A 113 1.78 -0.21 11.77
N ALA A 114 1.14 -1.29 12.23
CA ALA A 114 0.01 -1.20 13.16
C ALA A 114 0.44 -0.65 14.54
N VAL A 115 1.62 -1.02 15.05
CA VAL A 115 2.16 -0.47 16.30
C VAL A 115 2.39 1.04 16.19
N GLY A 116 2.75 1.55 15.01
CA GLY A 116 2.88 2.99 14.75
C GLY A 116 1.59 3.79 14.97
N LEU A 117 0.41 3.14 14.98
CA LEU A 117 -0.85 3.80 15.33
C LEU A 117 -0.88 4.28 16.78
N LEU A 118 -0.16 3.63 17.71
CA LEU A 118 -0.18 3.99 19.13
C LEU A 118 0.32 5.43 19.38
N PRO A 119 1.55 5.82 18.98
CA PRO A 119 2.00 7.20 19.10
C PRO A 119 1.18 8.16 18.23
N LEU A 120 0.67 7.71 17.06
CA LEU A 120 -0.15 8.57 16.20
C LEU A 120 -1.47 8.96 16.89
N ILE A 121 -2.20 7.99 17.42
CA ILE A 121 -3.47 8.21 18.13
C ILE A 121 -3.24 9.11 19.34
N TYR A 122 -2.21 8.80 20.14
CA TYR A 122 -1.84 9.63 21.28
C TYR A 122 -1.53 11.08 20.87
N GLY A 123 -0.70 11.26 19.84
CA GLY A 123 -0.32 12.56 19.30
C GLY A 123 -1.53 13.34 18.78
N LEU A 124 -2.48 12.68 18.12
CA LEU A 124 -3.71 13.30 17.65
C LEU A 124 -4.67 13.67 18.77
N ILE A 125 -4.79 12.87 19.84
CA ILE A 125 -5.67 13.16 20.99
C ILE A 125 -5.13 14.34 21.79
N VAL A 126 -3.85 14.31 22.16
CA VAL A 126 -3.21 15.33 23.02
C VAL A 126 -2.68 16.51 22.21
N LEU A 127 -2.75 16.46 20.87
CA LEU A 127 -2.24 17.47 19.96
C LEU A 127 -0.73 17.70 20.16
N ASN A 128 0.01 16.60 20.34
CA ASN A 128 1.46 16.61 20.43
C ASN A 128 2.08 16.39 19.03
N PRO A 129 2.84 17.36 18.49
CA PRO A 129 3.36 17.27 17.13
C PRO A 129 4.43 16.17 16.99
N TRP A 130 5.26 15.96 18.02
CA TRP A 130 6.32 14.96 17.98
C TRP A 130 5.78 13.54 17.98
N ALA A 131 4.80 13.24 18.84
CA ALA A 131 4.14 11.93 18.85
C ALA A 131 3.39 11.67 17.53
N THR A 132 2.75 12.71 16.97
CA THR A 132 2.07 12.62 15.67
C THR A 132 3.05 12.28 14.55
N VAL A 133 4.16 13.01 14.45
CA VAL A 133 5.21 12.75 13.44
C VAL A 133 5.84 11.39 13.65
N LEU A 134 6.16 11.01 14.89
CA LEU A 134 6.68 9.69 15.22
C LEU A 134 5.73 8.58 14.75
N GLY A 135 4.43 8.72 15.00
CA GLY A 135 3.43 7.75 14.55
C GLY A 135 3.32 7.66 13.03
N VAL A 136 3.31 8.80 12.32
CA VAL A 136 3.34 8.79 10.85
C VAL A 136 4.57 8.08 10.32
N VAL A 137 5.76 8.41 10.84
CA VAL A 137 7.02 7.77 10.42
C VAL A 137 7.03 6.27 10.74
N ALA A 138 6.56 5.88 11.93
CA ALA A 138 6.46 4.49 12.35
C ALA A 138 5.46 3.66 11.53
N ILE A 139 4.46 4.29 10.90
CA ILE A 139 3.55 3.62 9.96
C ILE A 139 4.16 3.58 8.55
N VAL A 140 4.71 4.70 8.07
CA VAL A 140 5.14 4.85 6.68
C VAL A 140 6.41 4.05 6.40
N LEU A 141 7.41 4.05 7.28
CA LEU A 141 8.68 3.35 7.00
C LEU A 141 8.50 1.83 6.83
N PRO A 142 7.81 1.10 7.75
CA PRO A 142 7.57 -0.32 7.54
C PRO A 142 6.66 -0.58 6.33
N LYS A 143 5.74 0.33 6.00
CA LYS A 143 4.91 0.22 4.79
C LYS A 143 5.72 0.39 3.51
N VAL A 144 6.68 1.32 3.46
CA VAL A 144 7.60 1.46 2.32
C VAL A 144 8.45 0.20 2.16
N TRP A 145 8.97 -0.35 3.26
CA TRP A 145 9.70 -1.62 3.21
C TRP A 145 8.79 -2.80 2.81
N PHE A 146 7.52 -2.80 3.21
CA PHE A 146 6.56 -3.80 2.75
C PHE A 146 6.40 -3.74 1.24
N VAL A 147 6.28 -2.53 0.65
CA VAL A 147 6.20 -2.36 -0.81
C VAL A 147 7.48 -2.84 -1.48
N ASP A 148 8.65 -2.57 -0.88
CA ASP A 148 9.91 -3.12 -1.36
C ASP A 148 9.89 -4.66 -1.36
N ARG A 149 9.34 -5.30 -0.34
CA ARG A 149 9.16 -6.77 -0.35
C ARG A 149 8.26 -7.25 -1.47
N MET A 150 7.23 -6.49 -1.85
CA MET A 150 6.39 -6.84 -2.99
C MET A 150 7.17 -6.81 -4.31
N VAL A 151 8.10 -5.86 -4.48
CA VAL A 151 9.00 -5.82 -5.65
C VAL A 151 9.79 -7.13 -5.77
N TRP A 152 10.35 -7.60 -4.65
CA TRP A 152 11.12 -8.85 -4.62
C TRP A 152 10.26 -10.08 -4.84
N ILE A 153 9.08 -10.17 -4.23
CA ILE A 153 8.13 -11.28 -4.50
C ILE A 153 7.82 -11.37 -5.99
N HIS A 154 7.53 -10.23 -6.62
CA HIS A 154 7.27 -10.19 -8.06
C HIS A 154 8.50 -10.63 -8.88
N ALA A 155 9.68 -10.10 -8.56
CA ALA A 155 10.92 -10.41 -9.25
C ALA A 155 11.26 -11.90 -9.18
N ASP A 156 11.23 -12.48 -7.97
CA ASP A 156 11.58 -13.88 -7.72
C ASP A 156 10.63 -14.82 -8.47
N ILE A 157 9.32 -14.58 -8.41
CA ILE A 157 8.33 -15.48 -9.00
C ILE A 157 8.22 -15.36 -10.53
N THR A 158 8.61 -14.21 -11.10
CA THR A 158 8.64 -13.99 -12.55
C THR A 158 10.01 -14.22 -13.16
N ASN A 159 11.04 -14.54 -12.35
CA ASN A 159 12.44 -14.62 -12.75
C ASN A 159 12.91 -13.34 -13.48
N THR A 160 12.53 -12.18 -12.98
CA THR A 160 12.93 -10.87 -13.53
C THR A 160 13.79 -10.11 -12.52
N THR A 161 14.61 -9.16 -13.01
CA THR A 161 15.45 -8.33 -12.14
C THR A 161 14.76 -7.01 -11.80
N PRO A 162 14.69 -6.59 -10.52
CA PRO A 162 14.17 -5.27 -10.16
C PRO A 162 14.95 -4.14 -10.84
N GLY A 163 14.23 -3.16 -11.39
CA GLY A 163 14.81 -2.03 -12.10
C GLY A 163 14.96 -2.23 -13.61
N ASP A 164 14.89 -3.47 -14.11
CA ASP A 164 14.85 -3.72 -15.55
C ASP A 164 13.48 -3.33 -16.14
N PRO A 165 13.46 -2.80 -17.38
CA PRO A 165 12.23 -2.53 -18.11
C PRO A 165 11.32 -3.75 -18.16
N LEU A 166 10.01 -3.51 -18.02
CA LEU A 166 8.99 -4.54 -18.01
C LEU A 166 7.78 -4.04 -18.82
N PRO A 167 7.74 -4.27 -20.14
CA PRO A 167 6.72 -3.67 -21.01
C PRO A 167 5.31 -4.26 -20.81
N ASP A 168 5.19 -5.45 -20.22
CA ASP A 168 3.92 -6.12 -19.92
C ASP A 168 3.80 -6.34 -18.41
N PRO A 169 2.65 -6.14 -17.75
CA PRO A 169 2.44 -6.46 -16.34
C PRO A 169 2.42 -7.98 -16.11
N THR A 170 3.58 -8.61 -16.22
CA THR A 170 3.76 -10.06 -16.15
C THR A 170 3.26 -10.59 -14.81
N LEU A 171 2.30 -11.51 -14.85
CA LEU A 171 1.86 -12.24 -13.66
C LEU A 171 2.42 -13.67 -13.72
N PRO A 172 2.80 -14.24 -12.57
CA PRO A 172 3.26 -15.62 -12.52
C PRO A 172 2.14 -16.61 -12.86
N HIS A 173 2.51 -17.83 -13.24
CA HIS A 173 1.57 -18.91 -13.39
C HIS A 173 0.99 -19.30 -12.03
N GLU A 174 -0.32 -19.59 -11.99
CA GLU A 174 -0.94 -20.15 -10.78
C GLU A 174 -0.32 -21.52 -10.48
N ARG A 175 -0.20 -21.85 -9.19
CA ARG A 175 0.30 -23.17 -8.76
C ARG A 175 -0.59 -24.27 -9.29
N THR A 176 0.03 -25.35 -9.78
CA THR A 176 -0.69 -26.54 -10.21
C THR A 176 -1.43 -27.14 -9.01
N PRO A 177 -2.74 -27.43 -9.11
CA PRO A 177 -3.46 -28.09 -8.02
C PRO A 177 -2.82 -29.46 -7.77
N THR A 178 -2.31 -29.66 -6.55
CA THR A 178 -1.84 -30.94 -6.02
C THR A 178 -3.00 -31.85 -5.66
#